data_AF-A0AAU9TRE9-F1
#
_entry.id   AF-A0AAU9TRE9-F1
#
_cell.length_a   1.000
_cell.length_b   1.000
_cell.length_c   1.000
_cell.angle_alpha   90.00
_cell.angle_beta   90.00
_cell.angle_gamma   90.00
#
_symmetry.space_group_name_H-M   'P 1'
#
loop_
_entity.id
_entity.type
_entity.pdbx_description
1 polymer ?
#
loop_
_entity_poly.entity_id
_entity_poly.type
_entity_poly.pdbx_seq_one_letter_code
_entity_poly.pdbx_strand_id
1 'polypeptide(L)'
;MGRKRKNLIYTYFDYNENNKTSKCLIENCEQVLRGNHGANLMRHFYTQHRRLHDQILQENNKNKENVSPHKHDNHIKVMKHCCQLVTIHGRPFSILEDNAFKNLLSLIPNSSPLSVNIKNVKTMIQEHAYDIRK
;
A
#
# COMPACT_ATOMS: atom_id res chain seq x y z
N MET A 1 2.85 2.46 -19.51
CA MET A 1 1.59 1.98 -18.89
C MET A 1 1.20 2.91 -17.73
N GLY A 2 -0.01 3.47 -17.76
CA GLY A 2 -0.46 4.50 -16.80
C GLY A 2 -0.87 3.92 -15.44
N ARG A 3 -0.64 4.69 -14.35
CA ARG A 3 -1.08 4.30 -13.00
C ARG A 3 -2.60 4.13 -12.94
N LYS A 4 -3.06 3.00 -12.39
CA LYS A 4 -4.48 2.78 -12.08
C LYS A 4 -4.95 3.81 -11.03
N ARG A 5 -6.11 4.41 -11.29
CA ARG A 5 -6.72 5.41 -10.42
C ARG A 5 -7.39 4.71 -9.23
N LYS A 6 -7.01 5.08 -8.01
CA LYS A 6 -7.47 4.42 -6.76
C LYS A 6 -8.61 5.15 -6.05
N ASN A 7 -8.92 6.38 -6.43
CA ASN A 7 -9.88 7.20 -5.69
C ASN A 7 -11.31 6.80 -6.04
N LEU A 8 -12.15 6.58 -5.01
CA LEU A 8 -13.56 6.23 -5.17
C LEU A 8 -14.36 7.27 -5.98
N ILE A 9 -13.91 8.52 -6.04
CA ILE A 9 -14.60 9.61 -6.76
C ILE A 9 -14.91 9.26 -8.22
N TYR A 10 -14.07 8.46 -8.88
CA TYR A 10 -14.27 8.12 -10.29
C TYR A 10 -15.49 7.22 -10.53
N THR A 11 -16.06 6.57 -9.50
CA THR A 11 -17.28 5.75 -9.66
C THR A 11 -18.54 6.58 -9.82
N TYR A 12 -18.49 7.87 -9.48
CA TYR A 12 -19.64 8.79 -9.55
C TYR A 12 -19.62 9.68 -10.79
N PHE A 13 -18.67 9.46 -11.69
CA PHE A 13 -18.54 10.23 -12.92
C PHE A 13 -18.44 9.30 -14.12
N ASP A 14 -19.16 9.65 -15.17
CA ASP A 14 -18.95 9.08 -16.49
C ASP A 14 -18.02 9.99 -17.30
N TYR A 15 -16.89 9.46 -17.77
CA TYR A 15 -15.90 10.23 -18.52
C TYR A 15 -15.98 9.91 -20.01
N ASN A 16 -16.32 10.93 -20.79
CA ASN A 16 -16.34 10.84 -22.23
C ASN A 16 -14.97 11.28 -22.80
N GLU A 17 -14.23 10.33 -23.39
CA GLU A 17 -12.91 10.60 -23.97
C GLU A 17 -12.96 11.49 -25.20
N ASN A 18 -14.04 11.43 -26.00
CA ASN A 18 -14.19 12.22 -27.22
C ASN A 18 -14.26 13.72 -26.91
N ASN A 19 -15.06 14.08 -25.91
CA ASN A 19 -15.26 15.49 -25.51
C ASN A 19 -14.34 15.92 -24.36
N LYS A 20 -13.56 14.99 -23.80
CA LYS A 20 -12.72 15.20 -22.60
C LYS A 20 -13.52 15.81 -21.45
N THR A 21 -14.72 15.31 -21.19
CA THR A 21 -15.64 15.81 -20.15
C THR A 21 -16.11 14.68 -19.23
N SER A 22 -16.28 14.99 -17.94
CA SER A 22 -16.83 14.10 -16.92
C SER A 22 -18.22 14.56 -16.50
N LYS A 23 -19.23 13.71 -16.69
CA LYS A 23 -20.62 13.97 -16.27
C LYS A 23 -20.86 13.38 -14.88
N CYS A 24 -21.46 14.16 -13.98
CA CYS A 24 -21.86 13.67 -12.66
C CYS A 24 -23.05 12.69 -12.79
N LEU A 25 -23.03 11.60 -12.02
CA LEU A 25 -24.07 10.57 -12.01
C LEU A 25 -25.01 10.65 -10.79
N ILE A 26 -24.90 11.70 -9.97
CA ILE A 26 -25.76 11.88 -8.78
C ILE A 26 -27.14 12.40 -9.18
N GLU A 27 -28.18 11.88 -8.52
CA GLU A 27 -29.55 12.33 -8.71
C GLU A 27 -29.68 13.84 -8.45
N ASN A 28 -30.38 14.54 -9.35
CA ASN A 28 -30.52 16.00 -9.36
C ASN A 28 -29.21 16.78 -9.59
N CYS A 29 -28.20 16.16 -10.22
CA CYS A 29 -26.99 16.86 -10.67
C CYS A 29 -26.75 16.68 -12.17
N GLU A 30 -26.93 17.75 -12.93
CA GLU A 30 -26.70 17.76 -14.39
C GLU A 30 -25.34 18.36 -14.78
N GLN A 31 -24.46 18.57 -13.81
CA GLN A 31 -23.19 19.24 -14.03
C GLN A 31 -22.23 18.38 -14.86
N VAL A 32 -21.62 19.02 -15.87
CA VAL A 32 -20.58 18.44 -16.72
C VAL A 32 -19.27 19.19 -16.51
N LEU A 33 -18.25 18.48 -16.07
CA LEU A 33 -16.93 19.02 -15.78
C LEU A 33 -15.97 18.78 -16.93
N ARG A 34 -15.07 19.73 -17.18
CA ARG A 34 -13.99 19.54 -18.16
C ARG A 34 -12.85 18.73 -17.54
N GLY A 35 -12.41 17.71 -18.27
CA GLY A 35 -11.32 16.81 -17.89
C GLY A 35 -11.70 15.80 -16.80
N ASN A 36 -10.79 14.86 -16.57
CA ASN A 36 -10.98 13.76 -15.61
C ASN A 36 -9.91 13.83 -14.51
N HIS A 37 -9.77 14.99 -13.88
CA HIS A 37 -8.80 15.22 -12.81
C HIS A 37 -9.48 15.07 -11.45
N GLY A 38 -9.02 14.12 -10.63
CA GLY A 38 -9.64 13.83 -9.34
C GLY A 38 -9.82 15.05 -8.42
N ALA A 39 -8.91 16.03 -8.45
CA ALA A 39 -9.07 17.27 -7.68
C ALA A 39 -10.26 18.13 -8.14
N ASN A 40 -10.54 18.15 -9.46
CA ASN A 40 -11.68 18.87 -10.01
C ASN A 40 -13.00 18.16 -9.63
N LEU A 41 -13.02 16.84 -9.76
CA LEU A 41 -14.17 16.01 -9.38
C LEU A 41 -14.49 16.14 -7.88
N MET A 42 -13.46 16.09 -7.03
CA MET A 42 -13.60 16.30 -5.59
C MET A 42 -14.10 17.70 -5.24
N ARG A 43 -13.65 18.75 -5.95
CA ARG A 43 -14.13 20.12 -5.75
C ARG A 43 -15.62 20.23 -6.06
N HIS A 44 -16.08 19.62 -7.15
CA HIS A 44 -17.51 19.55 -7.46
C HIS A 44 -18.30 18.85 -6.35
N PHE A 45 -17.81 17.72 -5.83
CA PHE A 45 -18.45 17.02 -4.72
C PHE A 45 -18.47 17.86 -3.44
N TYR A 46 -17.40 18.61 -3.15
CA TYR A 46 -17.34 19.50 -2.00
C TYR A 46 -18.40 20.60 -2.06
N THR A 47 -18.67 21.15 -3.24
CA THR A 47 -19.62 22.27 -3.40
C THR A 47 -21.07 21.83 -3.60
N GLN A 48 -21.31 20.76 -4.36
CA GLN A 48 -22.65 20.31 -4.76
C GLN A 48 -23.16 19.09 -3.97
N HIS A 49 -22.25 18.25 -3.44
CA HIS A 49 -22.58 16.96 -2.84
C HIS A 49 -21.85 16.73 -1.52
N ARG A 50 -21.90 17.71 -0.61
CA ARG A 50 -21.11 17.73 0.63
C ARG A 50 -21.22 16.45 1.47
N ARG A 51 -22.42 15.88 1.57
CA ARG A 51 -22.65 14.60 2.28
C ARG A 51 -21.85 13.45 1.65
N LEU A 52 -21.87 13.32 0.32
CA LEU A 52 -21.16 12.26 -0.38
C LEU A 52 -19.64 12.53 -0.41
N HIS A 53 -19.24 13.80 -0.47
CA HIS A 53 -17.84 14.20 -0.35
C HIS A 53 -17.20 13.64 0.92
N ASP A 54 -17.86 13.82 2.07
CA ASP A 54 -17.33 13.38 3.36
C ASP A 54 -17.26 11.84 3.45
N GLN A 55 -18.25 11.13 2.90
CA GLN A 55 -18.22 9.67 2.78
C GLN A 55 -17.06 9.19 1.92
N ILE A 56 -16.86 9.78 0.73
CA ILE A 56 -15.75 9.44 -0.17
C ILE A 56 -14.41 9.70 0.51
N LEU A 57 -14.28 10.77 1.30
CA LEU A 57 -13.06 11.06 2.03
C LEU A 57 -12.76 10.00 3.10
N GLN A 58 -13.78 9.60 3.87
CA GLN A 58 -13.66 8.53 4.86
C GLN A 58 -13.29 7.19 4.22
N GLU A 59 -13.97 6.78 3.15
CA GLU A 59 -13.70 5.52 2.46
C GLU A 59 -12.33 5.52 1.78
N ASN A 60 -11.92 6.64 1.17
CA ASN A 60 -10.56 6.76 0.63
C ASN A 60 -9.49 6.68 1.73
N ASN A 61 -9.76 7.17 2.95
CA ASN A 61 -8.85 7.06 4.08
C ASN A 61 -8.82 5.64 4.66
N LYS A 62 -9.98 4.98 4.83
CA LYS A 62 -10.04 3.55 5.20
C LYS A 62 -9.30 2.67 4.19
N ASN A 63 -9.42 2.97 2.89
CA ASN A 63 -8.69 2.28 1.84
C ASN A 63 -7.18 2.58 1.88
N LYS A 64 -6.75 3.74 2.40
CA LYS A 64 -5.33 3.99 2.69
C LYS A 64 -4.84 3.22 3.92
N GLU A 65 -5.68 3.08 4.94
CA GLU A 65 -5.35 2.35 6.18
C GLU A 65 -5.32 0.83 5.96
N ASN A 66 -6.20 0.30 5.09
CA ASN A 66 -6.22 -1.11 4.69
C ASN A 66 -5.17 -1.47 3.62
N VAL A 67 -4.57 -0.49 2.95
CA VAL A 67 -3.40 -0.70 2.10
C VAL A 67 -2.16 -0.42 2.95
N SER A 68 -1.67 -1.49 3.59
CA SER A 68 -0.41 -1.50 4.35
C SER A 68 0.66 -0.63 3.63
N PRO A 69 1.31 0.30 4.34
CA PRO A 69 2.17 1.28 3.70
C PRO A 69 3.30 0.56 2.95
N HIS A 70 3.37 0.73 1.63
CA HIS A 70 4.48 0.28 0.79
C HIS A 70 5.87 0.85 1.17
N LYS A 71 5.99 1.57 2.30
CA LYS A 71 7.26 1.83 2.98
C LYS A 71 7.88 0.55 3.59
N HIS A 72 7.15 -0.56 3.65
CA HIS A 72 7.54 -1.81 4.31
C HIS A 72 8.18 -2.88 3.38
N ASP A 73 8.38 -2.57 2.09
CA ASP A 73 8.69 -3.60 1.08
C ASP A 73 10.10 -4.22 1.22
N ASN A 74 11.15 -3.42 1.36
CA ASN A 74 12.52 -3.94 1.49
C ASN A 74 12.74 -4.68 2.81
N HIS A 75 12.19 -4.17 3.91
CA HIS A 75 12.32 -4.81 5.22
C HIS A 75 11.64 -6.18 5.26
N ILE A 76 10.39 -6.27 4.81
CA ILE A 76 9.68 -7.56 4.73
C ILE A 76 10.45 -8.52 3.84
N LYS A 77 10.94 -8.06 2.68
CA LYS A 77 11.72 -8.89 1.76
C LYS A 77 12.99 -9.39 2.40
N VAL A 78 13.76 -8.54 3.07
CA VAL A 78 15.00 -8.95 3.76
C VAL A 78 14.69 -9.98 4.85
N MET A 79 13.68 -9.74 5.68
CA MET A 79 13.27 -10.68 6.72
C MET A 79 12.84 -12.03 6.14
N LYS A 80 12.08 -12.02 5.04
CA LYS A 80 11.66 -13.25 4.33
C LYS A 80 12.87 -14.04 3.83
N HIS A 81 13.84 -13.39 3.20
CA HIS A 81 15.05 -14.07 2.71
C HIS A 81 15.93 -14.56 3.88
N CYS A 82 16.00 -13.84 5.00
CA CYS A 82 16.68 -14.30 6.20
C CYS A 82 16.01 -15.55 6.80
N CYS A 83 14.67 -15.64 6.77
CA CYS A 83 13.97 -16.86 7.15
C CYS A 83 14.36 -18.03 6.24
N GLN A 84 14.32 -17.82 4.91
CA GLN A 84 14.72 -18.85 3.93
C GLN A 84 16.18 -19.27 4.07
N LEU A 85 17.09 -18.34 4.40
CA LEU A 85 18.50 -18.61 4.67
C LEU A 85 18.67 -19.68 5.75
N VAL A 86 17.87 -19.61 6.81
CA VAL A 86 17.95 -20.52 7.94
C VAL A 86 17.13 -21.79 7.71
N THR A 87 15.93 -21.69 7.14
CA THR A 87 15.02 -22.83 6.99
C THR A 87 15.28 -23.65 5.72
N ILE A 88 15.41 -23.00 4.57
CA ILE A 88 15.58 -23.67 3.26
C ILE A 88 17.05 -23.97 3.01
N HIS A 89 17.93 -22.99 3.26
CA HIS A 89 19.36 -23.13 2.98
C HIS A 89 20.17 -23.69 4.16
N GLY A 90 19.52 -23.98 5.29
CA GLY A 90 20.13 -24.66 6.43
C GLY A 90 21.28 -23.90 7.08
N ARG A 91 21.39 -22.57 6.87
CA ARG A 91 22.45 -21.78 7.48
C ARG A 91 22.16 -21.57 8.97
N PRO A 92 23.18 -21.63 9.83
CA PRO A 92 22.97 -21.45 11.26
C PRO A 92 22.49 -20.02 11.57
N PHE A 93 21.68 -19.86 12.61
CA PHE A 93 21.19 -18.54 13.05
C PHE A 93 22.31 -17.54 13.37
N SER A 94 23.51 -18.04 13.72
CA SER A 94 24.70 -17.22 14.00
C SER A 94 25.13 -16.31 12.84
N ILE A 95 24.75 -16.64 11.59
CA ILE A 95 25.04 -15.79 10.43
C ILE A 95 24.36 -14.41 10.53
N LEU A 96 23.24 -14.33 11.26
CA LEU A 96 22.53 -13.06 11.50
C LEU A 96 23.25 -12.18 12.54
N GLU A 97 24.15 -12.75 13.32
CA GLU A 97 24.97 -12.03 14.29
C GLU A 97 26.32 -11.59 13.73
N ASP A 98 26.71 -12.12 12.57
CA ASP A 98 27.95 -11.79 11.89
C ASP A 98 28.05 -10.30 11.53
N ASN A 99 29.21 -9.71 11.78
CA ASN A 99 29.44 -8.29 11.58
C ASN A 99 29.45 -7.90 10.10
N ALA A 100 30.00 -8.74 9.22
CA ALA A 100 29.98 -8.47 7.78
C ALA A 100 28.53 -8.54 7.25
N PHE A 101 27.75 -9.51 7.70
CA PHE A 101 26.33 -9.61 7.37
C PHE A 101 25.53 -8.39 7.86
N LYS A 102 25.72 -7.94 9.11
CA LYS A 102 25.10 -6.71 9.64
C LYS A 102 25.51 -5.47 8.85
N ASN A 103 26.78 -5.38 8.44
CA ASN A 103 27.25 -4.28 7.60
C ASN A 103 26.53 -4.29 6.24
N LEU A 104 26.36 -5.44 5.61
CA LEU A 104 25.57 -5.57 4.37
C LEU A 104 24.11 -5.14 4.57
N LEU A 105 23.49 -5.52 5.69
CA LEU A 105 22.14 -5.09 6.01
C LEU A 105 22.04 -3.57 6.22
N SER A 106 23.07 -2.94 6.78
CA SER A 106 23.09 -1.48 6.98
C SER A 106 23.12 -0.69 5.66
N LEU A 107 23.55 -1.32 4.55
CA LEU A 107 23.56 -0.71 3.22
C LEU A 107 22.17 -0.65 2.57
N ILE A 108 21.20 -1.42 3.08
CA ILE A 108 19.85 -1.44 2.52
C ILE A 108 19.07 -0.23 3.09
N PRO A 109 18.56 0.67 2.23
CA PRO A 109 17.86 1.85 2.71
C PRO A 109 16.58 1.46 3.46
N ASN A 110 16.42 2.02 4.66
CA ASN A 110 15.31 1.78 5.59
C ASN A 110 15.23 0.35 6.17
N SER A 111 16.30 -0.46 6.09
CA SER A 111 16.45 -1.61 6.99
C SER A 111 17.27 -1.18 8.20
N SER A 112 16.61 -0.99 9.33
CA SER A 112 17.34 -0.77 10.57
C SER A 112 18.11 -2.06 10.91
N PRO A 113 19.44 -2.01 11.14
CA PRO A 113 20.21 -3.19 11.56
C PRO A 113 19.71 -3.80 12.89
N LEU A 114 18.89 -3.06 13.63
CA LEU A 114 18.22 -3.51 14.84
C LEU A 114 17.03 -4.46 14.57
N SER A 115 16.45 -4.47 13.37
CA SER A 115 15.21 -5.19 13.10
C SER A 115 15.42 -6.60 12.53
N VAL A 116 16.54 -6.88 11.87
CA VAL A 116 16.88 -8.23 11.38
C VAL A 116 17.85 -8.87 12.36
N ASN A 117 17.29 -9.54 13.37
CA ASN A 117 18.04 -10.24 14.40
C ASN A 117 17.47 -11.64 14.63
N ILE A 118 18.21 -12.48 15.36
CA ILE A 118 17.81 -13.86 15.64
C ILE A 118 16.41 -13.94 16.26
N LYS A 119 16.08 -13.04 17.20
CA LYS A 119 14.77 -13.06 17.88
C LYS A 119 13.65 -12.85 16.87
N ASN A 120 13.75 -11.82 16.05
CA ASN A 120 12.72 -11.48 15.07
C ASN A 120 12.57 -12.53 13.97
N VAL A 121 13.68 -13.11 13.49
CA VAL A 121 13.64 -14.19 12.49
C VAL A 121 13.02 -15.46 13.09
N LYS A 122 13.34 -15.81 14.34
CA LYS A 122 12.69 -16.93 15.04
C LYS A 122 11.18 -16.71 15.18
N THR A 123 10.75 -15.52 15.62
CA THR A 123 9.32 -15.19 15.74
C THR A 123 8.58 -15.37 14.42
N MET A 124 9.13 -14.82 13.32
CA MET A 124 8.52 -14.97 11.99
C MET A 124 8.45 -16.42 11.52
N ILE A 125 9.48 -17.24 11.78
CA ILE A 125 9.46 -18.66 11.44
C ILE A 125 8.37 -19.39 12.24
N GLN A 126 8.21 -19.06 13.52
CA GLN A 126 7.18 -19.65 14.38
C GLN A 126 5.77 -19.30 13.92
N GLU A 127 5.52 -18.02 13.60
CA GLU A 127 4.24 -17.56 13.04
C GLU A 127 3.93 -18.28 11.72
N HIS A 128 4.89 -18.33 10.80
CA HIS A 128 4.68 -18.95 9.50
C HIS A 128 4.49 -20.48 9.59
N ALA A 129 5.18 -21.14 10.54
CA ALA A 129 4.97 -22.56 10.80
C ALA A 129 3.61 -22.86 11.44
N TYR A 130 3.05 -21.93 12.21
CA TYR A 130 1.70 -22.05 12.77
C TYR A 130 0.62 -21.95 11.68
N ASP A 131 0.77 -21.02 10.74
CA ASP A 131 -0.16 -20.83 9.63
C ASP A 131 -0.25 -22.03 8.68
N ILE A 132 0.85 -22.79 8.50
CA ILE A 132 0.87 -24.01 7.67
C ILE A 132 0.18 -25.19 8.36
N ARG A 133 0.09 -25.18 9.70
CA ARG A 133 -0.50 -26.28 10.50
C ARG A 133 -2.01 -26.16 10.69
N LYS A 134 -2.63 -25.08 10.22
CA LYS A 134 -4.07 -24.80 10.32
C LYS A 134 -4.80 -25.24 9.07
#